data_AF-A0A183FYV3-F1
#
_entry.id   AF-A0A183FYV3-F1
#
_cell.length_a   1.000
_cell.length_b   1.000
_cell.length_c   1.000
_cell.angle_alpha   90.00
_cell.angle_beta   90.00
_cell.angle_gamma   90.00
#
_symmetry.space_group_name_H-M   'P 1'
#
loop_
_entity.id
_entity.type
_entity.pdbx_description
1 polymer ?
#
loop_
_entity_poly.entity_id
_entity_poly.type
_entity_poly.pdbx_seq_one_letter_code
_entity_poly.pdbx_strand_id
1 'polypeptide(L)'
;MDRKTTVIWWRNYFKEILTVEFAHSAIPSASPVYGSFQKISVRETKAASRKMMPGKATGPDDLATDLWKSKSWYPAEWMTMLFNQVVVEKKASNNQRRSPASPSPTLECAGHARLAGFAGNQG
;
A
#
# COMPACT_ATOMS: atom_id res chain seq x y z
N MET A 1 -11.72 0.82 -28.77
CA MET A 1 -11.11 -0.37 -28.11
C MET A 1 -12.19 -1.08 -27.32
N ASP A 2 -12.27 -2.41 -27.42
CA ASP A 2 -13.27 -3.20 -26.68
C ASP A 2 -12.98 -3.20 -25.17
N ARG A 3 -14.03 -3.04 -24.36
CA ARG A 3 -13.93 -2.90 -22.89
C ARG A 3 -13.31 -4.15 -22.26
N LYS A 4 -13.57 -5.34 -22.79
CA LYS A 4 -13.01 -6.59 -22.24
C LYS A 4 -11.51 -6.67 -22.51
N THR A 5 -11.08 -6.26 -23.71
CA THR A 5 -9.65 -6.19 -24.07
C THR A 5 -8.89 -5.21 -23.18
N THR A 6 -9.47 -4.06 -22.84
CA THR A 6 -8.85 -3.07 -21.95
C THR A 6 -8.66 -3.60 -20.53
N VAL A 7 -9.64 -4.33 -19.97
CA VAL A 7 -9.52 -4.90 -18.61
C VAL A 7 -8.45 -5.98 -18.54
N ILE A 8 -8.35 -6.84 -19.57
CA ILE A 8 -7.31 -7.88 -19.64
C ILE A 8 -5.92 -7.24 -19.76
N TRP A 9 -5.79 -6.20 -20.58
CA TRP A 9 -4.54 -5.47 -20.75
C TRP A 9 -4.07 -4.85 -19.43
N TRP A 10 -4.93 -4.12 -18.72
CA TRP A 10 -4.61 -3.53 -17.42
C TRP A 10 -4.24 -4.60 -16.39
N ARG A 11 -4.97 -5.71 -16.36
CA ARG A 11 -4.69 -6.82 -15.44
C ARG A 11 -3.30 -7.42 -15.68
N ASN A 12 -2.91 -7.62 -16.93
CA ASN A 12 -1.58 -8.15 -17.27
C ASN A 12 -0.48 -7.15 -16.94
N TYR A 13 -0.68 -5.87 -17.28
CA TYR A 13 0.26 -4.79 -16.97
C TYR A 13 0.55 -4.68 -15.47
N PHE A 14 -0.50 -4.63 -14.63
CA PHE A 14 -0.31 -4.57 -13.18
C PHE A 14 0.26 -5.87 -12.61
N LYS A 15 -0.07 -7.03 -13.19
CA LYS A 15 0.50 -8.30 -12.75
C LYS A 15 2.01 -8.30 -12.89
N GLU A 16 2.54 -7.84 -14.02
CA GLU A 16 3.99 -7.77 -14.25
C GLU A 16 4.67 -6.78 -13.30
N ILE A 17 4.06 -5.62 -13.04
CA ILE A 17 4.65 -4.58 -12.21
C ILE A 17 4.57 -4.89 -10.70
N LEU A 18 3.49 -5.54 -10.24
CA LEU A 18 3.24 -5.77 -8.81
C LEU A 18 3.90 -7.04 -8.26
N THR A 19 4.38 -7.96 -9.10
CA THR A 19 5.13 -9.15 -8.65
C THR A 19 6.64 -8.92 -8.58
N VAL A 20 7.17 -7.86 -9.20
CA VAL A 20 8.59 -7.57 -9.15
C VAL A 20 8.89 -6.83 -7.85
N GLU A 21 9.40 -7.56 -6.88
CA GLU A 21 9.99 -6.97 -5.68
C GLU A 21 11.30 -6.29 -6.10
N PHE A 22 11.30 -4.97 -6.13
CA PHE A 22 12.51 -4.20 -6.39
C PHE A 22 13.53 -4.47 -5.28
N ALA A 23 14.81 -4.57 -5.64
CA ALA A 23 15.89 -4.65 -4.67
C ALA A 23 15.81 -3.43 -3.74
N HIS A 24 15.40 -3.66 -2.50
CA HIS A 24 15.34 -2.64 -1.47
C HIS A 24 16.14 -3.12 -0.27
N SER A 25 16.79 -2.18 0.42
CA SER A 25 17.47 -2.49 1.68
C SER A 25 16.48 -3.13 2.64
N ALA A 26 16.96 -4.11 3.41
CA ALA A 26 16.15 -4.73 4.45
C ALA A 26 15.56 -3.63 5.35
N ILE A 27 14.23 -3.60 5.43
CA ILE A 27 13.53 -2.69 6.34
C ILE A 27 13.98 -3.05 7.75
N PRO A 28 14.58 -2.13 8.52
CA PRO A 28 14.95 -2.41 9.89
C PRO A 28 13.72 -2.90 10.66
N SER A 29 13.82 -4.10 11.23
CA SER A 29 12.78 -4.62 12.09
C SER A 29 12.74 -3.77 13.36
N ALA A 30 11.75 -2.88 13.46
CA ALA A 30 11.48 -2.15 14.68
C ALA A 30 10.69 -3.04 15.63
N SER A 31 10.99 -2.98 16.93
CA SER A 31 10.14 -3.59 17.94
C SER A 31 8.70 -3.09 17.75
N PRO A 32 7.70 -3.99 17.74
CA PRO A 32 6.31 -3.56 17.66
C PRO A 32 6.05 -2.57 18.81
N VAL A 33 5.62 -1.36 18.46
CA VAL A 33 5.19 -0.39 19.47
C VAL A 33 3.88 -0.91 20.05
N TYR A 34 3.98 -1.62 21.18
CA TYR A 34 2.83 -2.11 21.92
C TYR A 34 2.29 -0.98 22.80
N GLY A 35 1.69 0.01 22.15
CA GLY A 35 1.02 1.12 22.81
C GLY A 35 -0.49 0.92 22.84
N SER A 36 -1.15 1.45 23.88
CA SER A 36 -2.59 1.66 23.81
C SER A 36 -2.85 2.71 22.73
N PHE A 37 -3.38 2.28 21.58
CA PHE A 37 -3.87 3.22 20.58
C PHE A 37 -5.03 4.00 21.19
N GLN A 38 -4.89 5.33 21.24
CA GLN A 38 -5.98 6.20 21.66
C GLN A 38 -7.16 6.00 20.71
N LYS A 39 -8.36 5.84 21.26
CA LYS A 39 -9.58 5.80 20.46
C LYS A 39 -9.72 7.14 19.75
N ILE A 40 -9.95 7.11 18.45
CA ILE A 40 -10.20 8.32 17.67
C ILE A 40 -11.54 8.87 18.14
N SER A 41 -11.57 10.14 18.50
CA SER A 41 -12.78 10.85 18.91
C SER A 41 -13.49 11.49 17.72
N VAL A 42 -14.81 11.65 17.83
CA VAL A 42 -15.61 12.38 16.83
C VAL A 42 -15.12 13.82 16.67
N ARG A 43 -14.60 14.43 17.74
CA ARG A 43 -14.03 15.79 17.71
C ARG A 43 -12.81 15.87 16.79
N GLU A 44 -11.91 14.89 16.88
CA GLU A 44 -10.73 14.81 16.02
C GLU A 44 -11.11 14.56 14.58
N THR A 45 -12.04 13.63 14.31
CA THR A 45 -12.53 13.37 12.95
C THR A 45 -13.18 14.61 12.33
N LYS A 46 -14.00 15.36 13.10
CA LYS A 46 -14.55 16.66 12.65
C LYS A 46 -13.46 17.69 12.39
N ALA A 47 -12.45 17.78 13.24
CA ALA A 47 -11.34 18.71 13.06
C ALA A 47 -10.50 18.39 11.82
N ALA A 48 -10.24 17.11 11.57
CA ALA A 48 -9.52 16.64 10.39
C ALA A 48 -10.31 16.89 9.10
N SER A 49 -11.62 16.57 9.08
CA SER A 49 -12.49 16.84 7.91
C SER A 49 -12.52 18.33 7.56
N ARG A 50 -12.58 19.23 8.56
CA ARG A 50 -12.52 20.69 8.31
C ARG A 50 -11.22 21.15 7.63
N LYS A 51 -10.10 20.46 7.89
CA LYS A 51 -8.78 20.77 7.30
C LYS A 51 -8.62 20.25 5.86
N MET A 52 -9.52 19.42 5.34
CA MET A 52 -9.43 18.97 3.94
C MET A 52 -9.57 20.17 3.00
N MET A 53 -8.79 20.24 1.92
CA MET A 53 -8.84 21.38 0.99
C MET A 53 -9.95 21.17 -0.04
N PRO A 54 -10.82 22.16 -0.30
CA PRO A 54 -11.78 22.09 -1.40
C PRO A 54 -11.06 22.09 -2.76
N GLY A 55 -11.72 21.60 -3.80
CA GLY A 55 -11.20 21.63 -5.18
C GLY A 55 -10.11 20.61 -5.51
N LYS A 56 -9.90 19.59 -4.66
CA LYS A 56 -9.06 18.43 -5.00
C LYS A 56 -9.83 17.47 -5.92
N ALA A 57 -9.10 16.85 -6.85
CA ALA A 57 -9.64 15.79 -7.70
C ALA A 57 -10.26 14.70 -6.84
N THR A 58 -11.44 14.25 -7.25
CA THR A 58 -12.17 13.22 -6.52
C THR A 58 -11.43 11.90 -6.58
N GLY A 59 -11.39 11.18 -5.46
CA GLY A 59 -10.79 9.86 -5.43
C GLY A 59 -11.63 8.83 -6.20
N PRO A 60 -11.21 7.56 -6.21
CA PRO A 60 -11.99 6.46 -6.78
C PRO A 60 -13.39 6.28 -6.17
N ASP A 61 -13.63 6.92 -5.02
CA ASP A 61 -14.91 6.98 -4.34
C ASP A 61 -15.88 8.01 -4.95
N ASP A 62 -15.42 8.89 -5.84
CA ASP A 62 -16.19 9.98 -6.46
C ASP A 62 -16.92 10.90 -5.44
N LEU A 63 -16.42 10.94 -4.20
CA LEU A 63 -16.94 11.83 -3.15
C LEU A 63 -16.09 13.10 -3.02
N ALA A 64 -16.64 14.24 -3.45
CA ALA A 64 -15.98 15.54 -3.36
C ALA A 64 -15.73 15.96 -1.90
N THR A 65 -14.68 16.75 -1.67
CA THR A 65 -14.32 17.25 -0.33
C THR A 65 -15.46 18.04 0.32
N ASP A 66 -16.27 18.73 -0.47
CA ASP A 66 -17.42 19.50 0.02
C ASP A 66 -18.53 18.59 0.56
N LEU A 67 -18.67 17.38 -0.01
CA LEU A 67 -19.59 16.37 0.50
C LEU A 67 -19.14 15.85 1.88
N TRP A 68 -17.84 15.62 2.04
CA TRP A 68 -17.24 15.21 3.33
C TRP A 68 -17.35 16.26 4.43
N LYS A 69 -17.47 17.54 4.06
CA LYS A 69 -17.68 18.67 4.98
C LYS A 69 -19.15 19.04 5.18
N SER A 70 -20.04 18.50 4.35
CA SER A 70 -21.46 18.81 4.41
C SER A 70 -22.10 18.27 5.70
N LYS A 71 -23.16 18.93 6.15
CA LYS A 71 -23.88 18.59 7.40
C LYS A 71 -24.90 17.45 7.20
N SER A 72 -25.07 16.94 5.98
CA SER A 72 -26.20 16.11 5.57
C SER A 72 -26.13 14.64 6.00
N TRP A 73 -24.92 14.07 6.18
CA TRP A 73 -24.76 12.62 6.32
C TRP A 73 -24.19 12.12 7.67
N TYR A 74 -24.03 12.97 8.69
CA TYR A 74 -23.30 12.58 9.92
C TYR A 74 -21.92 11.91 9.66
N PRO A 75 -21.12 12.37 8.66
CA PRO A 75 -19.94 11.65 8.18
C PRO A 75 -18.88 11.43 9.27
N ALA A 76 -18.81 12.32 10.26
CA ALA A 76 -17.82 12.22 11.31
C ALA A 76 -18.02 11.02 12.24
N GLU A 77 -19.26 10.67 12.60
CA GLU A 77 -19.52 9.58 13.54
C GLU A 77 -19.27 8.22 12.90
N TRP A 78 -19.73 8.06 11.66
CA TRP A 78 -19.46 6.87 10.87
C TRP A 78 -17.96 6.68 10.64
N MET A 79 -17.23 7.73 10.24
CA MET A 79 -15.77 7.67 10.06
C MET A 79 -15.04 7.33 11.35
N THR A 80 -15.49 7.88 12.49
CA THR A 80 -14.93 7.52 13.79
C THR A 80 -15.14 6.04 14.11
N MET A 81 -16.32 5.48 13.85
CA MET A 81 -16.57 4.04 14.04
C MET A 81 -15.67 3.19 13.14
N LEU A 82 -15.58 3.54 11.86
CA LEU A 82 -14.76 2.81 10.87
C LEU A 82 -13.28 2.81 11.26
N PHE A 83 -12.71 3.97 11.58
CA PHE A 83 -11.29 4.03 11.96
C PHE A 83 -11.01 3.28 13.25
N ASN A 84 -11.91 3.36 14.24
CA ASN A 84 -11.77 2.59 15.46
C ASN A 84 -11.87 1.08 15.19
N GLN A 85 -12.71 0.64 14.25
CA GLN A 85 -12.79 -0.77 13.83
C GLN A 85 -11.48 -1.22 13.15
N VAL A 86 -10.95 -0.46 12.21
CA VAL A 86 -9.66 -0.77 11.54
C VAL A 86 -8.51 -0.83 12.55
N VAL A 87 -8.48 0.10 13.51
CA VAL A 87 -7.47 0.10 14.58
C VAL A 87 -7.61 -1.15 15.47
N VAL A 88 -8.83 -1.60 15.76
CA VAL A 88 -9.09 -2.83 16.53
C VAL A 88 -8.72 -4.09 15.73
N GLU A 89 -9.10 -4.17 14.46
CA GLU A 89 -8.81 -5.31 13.59
C GLU A 89 -7.31 -5.47 13.32
N LYS A 90 -6.59 -4.35 13.18
CA LYS A 90 -5.13 -4.36 13.09
C LYS A 90 -4.47 -4.95 14.36
N LYS A 91 -5.10 -4.84 15.54
CA LYS A 91 -4.62 -5.56 16.76
C LYS A 91 -4.67 -7.08 16.58
N ALA A 92 -5.66 -7.60 15.85
CA ALA A 92 -5.79 -9.04 15.59
C ALA A 92 -4.80 -9.51 14.50
N SER A 93 -4.63 -8.71 13.43
CA SER A 93 -3.70 -8.99 12.32
C SER A 93 -2.21 -8.90 12.72
N ASN A 94 -1.85 -8.09 13.72
CA ASN A 94 -0.44 -7.96 14.13
C ASN A 94 0.12 -9.24 14.80
N ASN A 95 -0.74 -10.22 15.13
CA ASN A 95 -0.32 -11.57 15.54
C ASN A 95 0.12 -12.45 14.35
N GLN A 96 -0.06 -11.99 13.10
CA GLN A 96 0.21 -12.77 11.88
C GLN A 96 1.51 -12.37 11.17
N ARG A 97 2.38 -11.55 11.80
CA ARG A 97 3.75 -11.28 11.29
C ARG A 97 4.80 -12.28 11.80
N ARG A 98 4.44 -13.55 11.86
CA ARG A 98 5.42 -14.65 11.88
C ARG A 98 5.19 -15.53 10.66
N SER A 99 5.48 -14.98 9.48
CA SER A 99 5.93 -15.86 8.41
C SER A 99 7.29 -16.42 8.83
N PRO A 100 7.58 -17.71 8.62
CA PRO A 100 8.92 -18.23 8.83
C PRO A 100 9.86 -17.45 7.91
N ALA A 101 11.03 -17.06 8.43
CA ALA A 101 12.12 -16.62 7.58
C ALA A 101 12.35 -17.72 6.54
N SER A 102 12.13 -17.38 5.26
CA SER A 102 12.63 -18.19 4.15
C SER A 102 14.12 -18.42 4.41
N PRO A 103 14.63 -19.67 4.30
CA PRO A 103 16.05 -19.91 4.47
C PRO A 103 16.79 -19.06 3.45
N SER A 104 17.72 -18.23 3.93
CA SER A 104 18.69 -17.53 3.10
C SER A 104 19.39 -18.54 2.19
N PRO A 105 19.40 -18.39 0.86
CA PRO A 105 20.30 -19.16 0.05
C PRO A 105 21.72 -18.69 0.40
N THR A 106 22.49 -19.57 1.04
CA THR A 106 23.93 -19.42 1.13
C THR A 106 24.45 -19.28 -0.30
N LEU A 107 24.89 -18.08 -0.68
CA LEU A 107 25.63 -17.86 -1.91
C LEU A 107 27.03 -18.46 -1.74
N GLU A 108 27.16 -19.76 -1.94
CA GLU A 108 28.38 -20.31 -2.54
C GLU A 108 28.27 -20.06 -4.05
N CYS A 109 28.97 -19.04 -4.53
CA CYS A 109 29.24 -18.90 -5.96
C CYS A 109 30.72 -19.15 -6.22
N ALA A 110 31.07 -20.42 -6.38
CA ALA A 110 32.19 -20.85 -7.20
C ALA A 110 31.63 -21.45 -8.48
N GLY A 111 31.94 -20.86 -9.64
CA GLY A 111 31.49 -21.40 -10.93
C GLY A 111 31.67 -20.46 -12.10
N HIS A 112 32.87 -20.44 -12.67
CA HIS A 112 33.21 -19.86 -13.96
C HIS A 112 32.25 -20.32 -15.08
N ALA A 113 31.77 -19.36 -15.89
CA ALA A 113 31.47 -19.60 -17.29
C ALA A 113 31.95 -18.40 -18.12
N ARG A 114 33.04 -18.64 -18.87
CA ARG A 114 33.53 -17.77 -19.95
C ARG A 114 32.45 -17.62 -21.02
N LEU A 115 32.23 -16.40 -21.48
CA LEU A 115 31.81 -16.15 -22.86
C LEU A 115 32.82 -15.22 -23.52
N ALA A 116 33.65 -15.83 -24.36
CA ALA A 116 34.44 -15.14 -25.36
C ALA A 116 33.56 -14.83 -26.57
N GLY A 117 33.81 -13.69 -27.21
CA GLY A 117 33.48 -13.47 -28.62
C GLY A 117 32.35 -12.48 -28.87
N PHE A 118 32.68 -11.19 -28.96
CA PHE A 118 32.02 -10.31 -29.92
C PHE A 118 33.10 -9.56 -30.68
N ALA A 119 33.33 -10.01 -31.92
CA ALA A 119 34.18 -9.34 -32.88
C ALA A 119 33.57 -7.97 -33.20
N GLY A 120 34.37 -6.92 -33.06
CA GLY A 120 34.04 -5.60 -33.58
C GLY A 120 34.08 -5.62 -35.10
N ASN A 121 32.96 -5.26 -35.71
CA ASN A 121 32.92 -4.81 -37.09
C ASN A 121 32.09 -3.53 -37.11
N GLN A 122 32.76 -2.37 -37.23
CA GLN A 122 32.20 -1.14 -37.76
C GLN A 122 33.34 -0.26 -38.29
N GLY A 123 33.25 0.09 -39.58
CA GLY A 123 33.82 1.29 -40.19
C GLY A 123 35.20 1.16 -40.80
#